data_AF-A0A929SD05-F1
#
_entry.id   AF-A0A929SD05-F1
#
_cell.length_a   1.000
_cell.length_b   1.000
_cell.length_c   1.000
_cell.angle_alpha   90.00
_cell.angle_beta   90.00
_cell.angle_gamma   90.00
#
_symmetry.space_group_name_H-M   'P 1'
#
loop_
_entity.id
_entity.type
_entity.pdbx_description
1 polymer ?
#
loop_
_entity_poly.entity_id
_entity_poly.type
_entity_poly.pdbx_seq_one_letter_code
_entity_poly.pdbx_strand_id
1 'polypeptide(L)'
;MLEKVKSETIGMILIVFVLAWVFSVSLTPKDKKKLWKLLKSSLSLSDQKLRRKNTSQQKQSRKKSQVSSFVLPVGFKLWGEEISTQKMLSFNSERDYLNWLDGELRTKAEPLIDHYCKRIGFAQVSLVIKAAKSKRGHCKKGRGKPEIMINRALVFLPEKYLEEVIVHEVAHLKFPHHQKDFRDLVIELQPENKILNKDLNKQYGWITRNGDIFGMKVKN
;
A
#
# COMPACT_ATOMS: atom_id res chain seq x y z
N MET A 1 54.00 7.62 -21.79
CA MET A 1 53.01 8.11 -20.80
C MET A 1 52.88 7.17 -19.60
N LEU A 2 52.70 5.86 -19.80
CA LEU A 2 52.57 4.87 -18.71
C LEU A 2 53.84 4.67 -17.85
N GLU A 3 55.04 4.86 -18.41
CA GLU A 3 56.28 4.74 -17.61
C GLU A 3 56.55 5.94 -16.69
N LYS A 4 56.08 7.14 -17.09
CA LYS A 4 56.25 8.38 -16.32
C LYS A 4 55.37 8.40 -15.06
N VAL A 5 54.17 7.82 -15.14
CA VAL A 5 53.28 7.65 -13.98
C VAL A 5 53.84 6.63 -12.98
N LYS A 6 54.51 5.57 -13.46
CA LYS A 6 55.14 4.58 -12.57
C LYS A 6 56.33 5.17 -11.81
N SER A 7 57.18 6.00 -12.43
CA SER A 7 58.30 6.64 -11.71
C SER A 7 57.83 7.65 -10.65
N GLU A 8 56.75 8.38 -10.90
CA GLU A 8 56.21 9.36 -9.94
C GLU A 8 55.54 8.70 -8.73
N THR A 9 54.85 7.57 -8.93
CA THR A 9 54.26 6.80 -7.81
C THR A 9 55.32 6.16 -6.92
N ILE A 10 56.43 5.66 -7.50
CA ILE A 10 57.55 5.09 -6.73
C ILE A 10 58.29 6.18 -5.94
N GLY A 11 58.46 7.38 -6.53
CA GLY A 11 59.04 8.54 -5.84
C GLY A 11 58.20 9.00 -4.64
N MET A 12 56.87 9.06 -4.78
CA MET A 12 55.96 9.40 -3.68
C MET A 12 55.99 8.38 -2.55
N ILE A 13 56.08 7.08 -2.87
CA ILE A 13 56.17 6.01 -1.88
C ILE A 13 57.50 6.11 -1.10
N LEU A 14 58.62 6.36 -1.78
CA LEU A 14 59.92 6.53 -1.13
C LEU A 14 59.95 7.74 -0.19
N ILE A 15 59.33 8.87 -0.56
CA ILE A 15 59.22 10.05 0.31
C ILE A 15 58.42 9.74 1.58
N VAL A 16 57.33 8.98 1.47
CA VAL A 16 56.52 8.56 2.63
C VAL A 16 57.32 7.65 3.57
N PHE A 17 58.13 6.72 3.03
CA PHE A 17 58.99 5.86 3.85
C PHE A 17 60.16 6.61 4.50
N VAL A 18 60.79 7.56 3.81
CA VAL A 18 61.86 8.40 4.37
C VAL A 18 61.30 9.31 5.47
N LEU A 19 60.15 9.93 5.26
CA LEU A 19 59.49 10.74 6.29
C LEU A 19 59.05 9.88 7.49
N ALA A 20 58.56 8.66 7.26
CA ALA A 20 58.22 7.72 8.33
C ALA A 20 59.45 7.23 9.12
N TRP A 21 60.60 7.04 8.45
CA TRP A 21 61.86 6.66 9.10
C TRP A 21 62.44 7.82 9.93
N VAL A 22 62.45 9.05 9.39
CA VAL A 22 62.83 10.27 10.10
C VAL A 22 61.94 10.50 11.33
N PHE A 23 60.63 10.24 11.20
CA PHE A 23 59.69 10.29 12.33
C PHE A 23 59.92 9.20 13.38
N SER A 24 60.48 8.04 12.98
CA SER A 24 60.73 6.95 13.90
C SER A 24 61.93 7.23 14.81
N VAL A 25 62.96 7.90 14.28
CA VAL A 25 64.27 8.14 14.92
C VAL A 25 64.32 9.38 15.82
N SER A 26 63.50 10.42 15.57
CA SER A 26 63.63 11.70 16.31
C SER A 26 62.43 12.11 17.19
N LEU A 27 61.40 11.28 17.35
CA LEU A 27 60.29 11.61 18.26
C LEU A 27 60.35 10.88 19.59
N THR A 28 60.30 11.66 20.67
CA THR A 28 60.17 11.10 22.02
C THR A 28 58.82 10.37 22.17
N PRO A 29 58.71 9.39 23.10
CA PRO A 29 57.46 8.66 23.33
C PRO A 29 56.26 9.58 23.64
N LYS A 30 56.52 10.75 24.25
CA LYS A 30 55.48 11.75 24.56
C LYS A 30 54.95 12.43 23.29
N ASP A 31 55.81 12.74 22.33
CA ASP A 31 55.43 13.40 21.07
C ASP A 31 54.66 12.47 20.14
N LYS A 32 55.05 11.18 20.09
CA LYS A 32 54.30 10.14 19.38
C LYS A 32 52.86 10.00 19.90
N LYS A 33 52.67 10.09 21.23
CA LYS A 33 51.35 10.03 21.87
C LYS A 33 50.49 11.27 21.58
N LYS A 34 51.10 12.46 21.55
CA LYS A 34 50.42 13.73 21.21
C LYS A 34 49.98 13.73 19.75
N LEU A 35 50.84 13.29 18.83
CA LEU A 35 50.50 13.19 17.42
C LEU A 35 49.44 12.11 17.15
N TRP A 36 49.48 10.99 17.87
CA TRP A 36 48.42 9.99 17.77
C TRP A 36 47.05 10.54 18.23
N LYS A 37 47.01 11.37 19.29
CA LYS A 37 45.77 12.05 19.70
C LYS A 37 45.24 13.02 18.63
N LEU A 38 46.13 13.80 18.01
CA LEU A 38 45.75 14.77 16.96
C LEU A 38 45.32 14.08 15.66
N LEU A 39 45.97 12.99 15.27
CA LEU A 39 45.55 12.15 14.15
C LEU A 39 44.19 11.51 14.43
N LYS A 40 43.97 11.00 15.65
CA LYS A 40 42.71 10.35 16.03
C LYS A 40 41.52 11.32 16.05
N SER A 41 41.73 12.58 16.44
CA SER A 41 40.68 13.61 16.34
C SER A 41 40.43 14.05 14.90
N SER A 42 41.46 14.19 14.08
CA SER A 42 41.35 14.48 12.64
C SER A 42 40.59 13.37 11.89
N LEU A 43 40.95 12.11 12.14
CA LEU A 43 40.28 10.92 11.60
C LEU A 43 38.81 10.87 12.05
N SER A 44 38.52 11.09 13.34
CA SER A 44 37.13 11.07 13.82
C SER A 44 36.27 12.20 13.24
N LEU A 45 36.85 13.39 12.99
CA LEU A 45 36.19 14.50 12.32
C LEU A 45 35.89 14.18 10.84
N SER A 46 36.83 13.53 10.16
CA SER A 46 36.63 13.07 8.78
C SER A 46 35.56 11.97 8.69
N ASP A 47 35.57 11.02 9.63
CA ASP A 47 34.58 9.94 9.73
C ASP A 47 33.19 10.45 10.07
N GLN A 48 33.07 11.42 10.97
CA GLN A 48 31.79 12.08 11.27
C GLN A 48 31.24 12.85 10.06
N LYS A 49 32.11 13.53 9.31
CA LYS A 49 31.71 14.28 8.11
C LYS A 49 31.30 13.34 6.97
N LEU A 50 32.01 12.22 6.81
CA LEU A 50 31.67 11.15 5.86
C LEU A 50 30.37 10.44 6.27
N ARG A 51 30.16 10.13 7.56
CA ARG A 51 28.90 9.59 8.09
C ARG A 51 27.72 10.54 7.88
N ARG A 52 27.90 11.86 8.05
CA ARG A 52 26.87 12.89 7.79
C ARG A 52 26.52 13.01 6.31
N LYS A 53 27.50 12.97 5.40
CA LYS A 53 27.26 12.92 3.94
C LYS A 53 26.59 11.62 3.52
N ASN A 54 27.04 10.48 4.03
CA ASN A 54 26.44 9.17 3.72
C ASN A 54 25.02 9.06 4.28
N THR A 55 24.70 9.57 5.47
CA THR A 55 23.32 9.55 6.00
C THR A 55 22.36 10.43 5.21
N SER A 56 22.83 11.56 4.68
CA SER A 56 22.00 12.46 3.83
C SER A 56 21.85 11.92 2.40
N GLN A 57 22.91 11.42 1.76
CA GLN A 57 22.82 10.72 0.48
C GLN A 57 22.09 9.37 0.58
N GLN A 58 22.17 8.65 1.70
CA GLN A 58 21.43 7.41 1.94
C GLN A 58 19.95 7.68 2.25
N LYS A 59 19.59 8.81 2.89
CA LYS A 59 18.18 9.27 2.99
C LYS A 59 17.61 9.69 1.63
N GLN A 60 18.43 10.28 0.76
CA GLN A 60 18.01 10.78 -0.56
C GLN A 60 18.00 9.67 -1.63
N SER A 61 18.87 8.67 -1.53
CA SER A 61 18.86 7.46 -2.37
C SER A 61 17.85 6.41 -1.90
N ARG A 62 17.61 6.24 -0.58
CA ARG A 62 16.49 5.41 -0.09
C ARG A 62 15.12 5.95 -0.50
N LYS A 63 14.98 7.26 -0.72
CA LYS A 63 13.76 7.87 -1.28
C LYS A 63 13.58 7.65 -2.78
N LYS A 64 14.60 7.20 -3.53
CA LYS A 64 14.58 7.09 -5.00
C LYS A 64 14.62 5.66 -5.55
N SER A 65 14.68 4.62 -4.71
CA SER A 65 14.71 3.23 -5.18
C SER A 65 13.81 2.27 -4.39
N GLN A 66 12.77 2.78 -3.74
CA GLN A 66 11.70 1.93 -3.22
C GLN A 66 10.57 1.86 -4.25
N VAL A 67 10.87 1.29 -5.43
CA VAL A 67 9.80 0.72 -6.25
C VAL A 67 9.33 -0.48 -5.43
N SER A 68 8.21 -0.30 -4.72
CA SER A 68 7.61 -1.37 -3.93
C SER A 68 7.52 -2.60 -4.82
N SER A 69 7.93 -3.76 -4.29
CA SER A 69 7.84 -5.09 -4.90
C SER A 69 6.39 -5.55 -5.10
N PHE A 70 5.55 -4.65 -5.60
CA PHE A 70 4.14 -4.82 -5.82
C PHE A 70 3.95 -5.78 -6.99
N VAL A 71 3.47 -6.98 -6.67
CA VAL A 71 3.04 -7.94 -7.67
C VAL A 71 1.54 -7.77 -7.82
N LEU A 72 1.15 -7.31 -8.99
CA LEU A 72 -0.25 -7.14 -9.35
C LEU A 72 -0.96 -8.51 -9.38
N PRO A 73 -2.23 -8.57 -8.96
CA PRO A 73 -3.04 -9.77 -9.07
C PRO A 73 -3.15 -10.24 -10.52
N VAL A 74 -2.53 -11.37 -10.86
CA VAL A 74 -2.84 -12.05 -12.12
C VAL A 74 -4.11 -12.87 -11.91
N GLY A 75 -5.10 -12.71 -12.80
CA GLY A 75 -6.34 -13.51 -12.80
C GLY A 75 -7.51 -12.95 -11.99
N PHE A 76 -7.38 -11.77 -11.38
CA PHE A 76 -8.53 -11.09 -10.80
C PHE A 76 -9.32 -10.35 -11.87
N LYS A 77 -10.64 -10.48 -11.81
CA LYS A 77 -11.58 -9.83 -12.70
C LYS A 77 -12.17 -8.61 -12.02
N LEU A 78 -12.35 -7.51 -12.73
CA LEU A 78 -13.12 -6.35 -12.27
C LEU A 78 -14.53 -6.51 -12.81
N TRP A 79 -15.54 -6.54 -11.95
CA TRP A 79 -16.94 -6.71 -12.38
C TRP A 79 -17.21 -7.98 -13.20
N GLY A 80 -16.34 -9.00 -13.10
CA GLY A 80 -16.41 -10.22 -13.92
C GLY A 80 -15.65 -10.16 -15.25
N GLU A 81 -15.02 -9.03 -15.57
CA GLU A 81 -14.22 -8.81 -16.77
C GLU A 81 -12.72 -8.80 -16.47
N GLU A 82 -11.90 -9.25 -17.41
CA GLU A 82 -10.44 -9.18 -17.26
C GLU A 82 -9.96 -7.74 -17.37
N ILE A 83 -9.05 -7.36 -16.48
CA ILE A 83 -8.46 -6.03 -16.51
C ILE A 83 -7.26 -6.05 -17.45
N SER A 84 -7.22 -5.12 -18.39
CA SER A 84 -6.09 -5.03 -19.34
C SER A 84 -4.75 -4.84 -18.64
N THR A 85 -3.72 -5.48 -19.19
CA THR A 85 -2.34 -5.36 -18.69
C THR A 85 -1.85 -3.91 -18.74
N GLN A 86 -2.25 -3.14 -19.75
CA GLN A 86 -1.90 -1.73 -19.90
C GLN A 86 -2.47 -0.88 -18.76
N LYS A 87 -3.74 -1.09 -18.40
CA LYS A 87 -4.35 -0.43 -17.24
C LYS A 87 -3.61 -0.79 -15.95
N MET A 88 -3.26 -2.06 -15.79
CA MET A 88 -2.51 -2.55 -14.64
C MET A 88 -1.12 -1.92 -14.49
N LEU A 89 -0.40 -1.76 -15.60
CA LEU A 89 0.92 -1.10 -15.61
C LEU A 89 0.85 0.42 -15.42
N SER A 90 -0.33 1.03 -15.48
CA SER A 90 -0.50 2.49 -15.34
C SER A 90 -0.42 2.99 -13.90
N PHE A 91 -0.49 2.09 -12.90
CA PHE A 91 -0.45 2.48 -11.49
C PHE A 91 0.99 2.66 -10.99
N ASN A 92 1.27 3.82 -10.40
CA ASN A 92 2.61 4.13 -9.88
C ASN A 92 2.85 3.61 -8.46
N SER A 93 1.77 3.23 -7.75
CA SER A 93 1.83 2.71 -6.39
C SER A 93 0.61 1.85 -6.05
N GLU A 94 0.71 1.06 -4.98
CA GLU A 94 -0.42 0.36 -4.37
C GLU A 94 -1.58 1.32 -4.06
N ARG A 95 -1.26 2.51 -3.54
CA ARG A 95 -2.27 3.52 -3.19
C ARG A 95 -3.06 3.96 -4.42
N ASP A 96 -2.40 4.16 -5.55
CA ASP A 96 -3.06 4.58 -6.79
C ASP A 96 -4.02 3.50 -7.30
N TYR A 97 -3.59 2.24 -7.21
CA TYR A 97 -4.44 1.09 -7.53
C TYR A 97 -5.66 1.01 -6.61
N LEU A 98 -5.47 1.10 -5.29
CA LEU A 98 -6.57 1.05 -4.33
C LEU A 98 -7.54 2.22 -4.48
N ASN A 99 -7.04 3.42 -4.76
CA ASN A 99 -7.86 4.60 -5.04
C ASN A 99 -8.68 4.42 -6.32
N TRP A 100 -8.09 3.81 -7.35
CA TRP A 100 -8.82 3.48 -8.58
C TRP A 100 -9.94 2.48 -8.31
N LEU A 101 -9.68 1.40 -7.56
CA LEU A 101 -10.73 0.44 -7.17
C LEU A 101 -11.86 1.10 -6.38
N ASP A 102 -11.52 2.00 -5.45
CA ASP A 102 -12.53 2.77 -4.69
C ASP A 102 -13.35 3.67 -5.60
N GLY A 103 -12.73 4.23 -6.64
CA GLY A 103 -13.40 5.00 -7.69
C GLY A 103 -14.39 4.15 -8.48
N GLU A 104 -13.94 3.01 -9.01
CA GLU A 104 -14.79 2.06 -9.75
C GLU A 104 -16.00 1.63 -8.91
N LEU A 105 -15.75 1.26 -7.65
CA LEU A 105 -16.78 0.82 -6.73
C LEU A 105 -17.77 1.96 -6.39
N ARG A 106 -17.32 3.21 -6.22
CA ARG A 106 -18.21 4.36 -6.04
C ARG A 106 -19.11 4.59 -7.23
N THR A 107 -18.54 4.61 -8.44
CA THR A 107 -19.28 4.87 -9.68
C THR A 107 -20.47 3.91 -9.86
N LYS A 108 -20.32 2.66 -9.40
CA LYS A 108 -21.39 1.65 -9.43
C LYS A 108 -22.30 1.69 -8.20
N ALA A 109 -21.75 1.87 -7.01
CA ALA A 109 -22.51 1.75 -5.77
C ALA A 109 -23.39 2.97 -5.47
N GLU A 110 -22.93 4.19 -5.76
CA GLU A 110 -23.68 5.41 -5.42
C GLU A 110 -25.05 5.49 -6.13
N PRO A 111 -25.17 5.21 -7.45
CA PRO A 111 -26.47 5.17 -8.12
C PRO A 111 -27.42 4.10 -7.56
N LEU A 112 -26.89 2.92 -7.20
CA LEU A 112 -27.68 1.84 -6.61
C LEU A 112 -28.20 2.24 -5.21
N ILE A 113 -27.34 2.82 -4.37
CA ILE A 113 -27.74 3.29 -3.04
C ILE A 113 -28.83 4.37 -3.17
N ASP A 114 -28.65 5.35 -4.05
CA ASP A 114 -29.64 6.40 -4.29
C ASP A 114 -30.98 5.82 -4.79
N HIS A 115 -30.94 4.92 -5.78
CA HIS A 115 -32.11 4.24 -6.32
C HIS A 115 -32.90 3.51 -5.23
N TYR A 116 -32.24 2.65 -4.45
CA TYR A 116 -32.91 1.84 -3.44
C TYR A 116 -33.34 2.67 -2.22
N CYS A 117 -32.57 3.68 -1.80
CA CYS A 117 -33.00 4.63 -0.76
C CYS A 117 -34.29 5.37 -1.17
N LYS A 118 -34.37 5.84 -2.42
CA LYS A 118 -35.58 6.48 -2.95
C LYS A 118 -36.77 5.53 -2.94
N ARG A 119 -36.59 4.28 -3.38
CA ARG A 119 -37.67 3.26 -3.35
C ARG A 119 -38.25 3.03 -1.96
N ILE A 120 -37.41 3.09 -0.92
CA ILE A 120 -37.87 2.90 0.45
C ILE A 120 -38.27 4.21 1.14
N GLY A 121 -38.20 5.37 0.47
CA GLY A 121 -38.50 6.68 1.05
C GLY A 121 -37.51 7.11 2.13
N PHE A 122 -36.23 6.73 2.02
CA PHE A 122 -35.18 7.08 2.97
C PHE A 122 -34.31 8.21 2.44
N ALA A 123 -33.88 9.12 3.33
CA ALA A 123 -33.03 10.25 2.98
C ALA A 123 -31.65 9.80 2.48
N GLN A 124 -30.92 10.72 1.83
CA GLN A 124 -29.60 10.41 1.26
C GLN A 124 -28.64 9.85 2.32
N VAL A 125 -27.95 8.77 1.96
CA VAL A 125 -27.00 8.03 2.80
C VAL A 125 -25.60 8.18 2.20
N SER A 126 -24.59 8.36 3.06
CA SER A 126 -23.21 8.42 2.59
C SER A 126 -22.65 7.02 2.34
N LEU A 127 -21.82 6.89 1.30
CA LEU A 127 -21.08 5.68 1.01
C LEU A 127 -19.69 5.71 1.64
N VAL A 128 -19.35 4.64 2.36
CA VAL A 128 -18.03 4.40 2.93
C VAL A 128 -17.45 3.13 2.33
N ILE A 129 -16.30 3.22 1.66
CA ILE A 129 -15.61 2.04 1.14
C ILE A 129 -14.48 1.66 2.11
N LYS A 130 -14.45 0.40 2.52
CA LYS A 130 -13.41 -0.13 3.41
C LYS A 130 -12.97 -1.51 2.99
N ALA A 131 -11.85 -1.90 3.55
CA ALA A 131 -11.44 -3.28 3.62
C ALA A 131 -11.94 -3.94 4.90
N ALA A 132 -12.53 -5.12 4.78
CA ALA A 132 -12.87 -5.94 5.93
C ALA A 132 -12.63 -7.43 5.65
N LYS A 133 -12.25 -8.19 6.68
CA LYS A 133 -12.03 -9.63 6.55
C LYS A 133 -13.33 -10.44 6.54
N SER A 134 -14.32 -10.00 7.32
CA SER A 134 -15.50 -10.83 7.65
C SER A 134 -16.85 -10.25 7.20
N LYS A 135 -16.89 -8.99 6.72
CA LYS A 135 -18.14 -8.31 6.36
C LYS A 135 -18.10 -7.79 4.92
N ARG A 136 -19.22 -7.91 4.23
CA ARG A 136 -19.43 -7.37 2.86
C ARG A 136 -19.90 -5.92 2.91
N GLY A 137 -20.65 -5.59 3.95
CA GLY A 137 -21.08 -4.24 4.28
C GLY A 137 -21.55 -4.13 5.71
N HIS A 138 -21.97 -2.93 6.06
CA HIS A 138 -22.84 -2.66 7.21
C HIS A 138 -23.51 -1.30 7.00
N CYS A 139 -24.72 -1.10 7.51
CA CYS A 139 -25.29 0.24 7.66
C CYS A 139 -25.08 0.80 9.09
N LYS A 140 -25.08 2.12 9.21
CA LYS A 140 -25.18 2.83 10.49
C LYS A 140 -26.34 3.81 10.42
N LYS A 141 -27.30 3.63 11.31
CA LYS A 141 -28.44 4.54 11.53
C LYS A 141 -28.48 4.87 13.03
N GLY A 142 -28.27 6.13 13.43
CA GLY A 142 -28.09 6.51 14.84
C GLY A 142 -27.77 7.99 15.05
N ARG A 143 -27.03 8.34 16.11
CA ARG A 143 -26.67 9.73 16.54
C ARG A 143 -25.83 10.56 15.55
N GLY A 144 -25.71 10.14 14.29
CA GLY A 144 -24.91 10.80 13.26
C GLY A 144 -25.55 10.65 11.89
N LYS A 145 -24.83 11.09 10.85
CA LYS A 145 -25.28 10.93 9.47
C LYS A 145 -25.42 9.45 9.12
N PRO A 146 -26.48 9.03 8.42
CA PRO A 146 -26.62 7.65 7.99
C PRO A 146 -25.52 7.30 7.00
N GLU A 147 -24.90 6.14 7.17
CA GLU A 147 -23.81 5.67 6.31
C GLU A 147 -24.03 4.19 5.95
N ILE A 148 -23.75 3.84 4.70
CA ILE A 148 -23.58 2.47 4.25
C ILE A 148 -22.10 2.25 3.98
N MET A 149 -21.53 1.26 4.67
CA MET A 149 -20.19 0.77 4.39
C MET A 149 -20.28 -0.44 3.46
N ILE A 150 -19.49 -0.46 2.41
CA ILE A 150 -19.28 -1.63 1.55
C ILE A 150 -17.81 -2.01 1.48
N ASN A 151 -17.56 -3.30 1.28
CA ASN A 151 -16.22 -3.85 1.20
C ASN A 151 -15.63 -3.67 -0.21
N ARG A 152 -14.40 -3.14 -0.30
CA ARG A 152 -13.65 -3.00 -1.55
C ARG A 152 -13.56 -4.29 -2.35
N ALA A 153 -13.50 -5.44 -1.68
CA ALA A 153 -13.40 -6.75 -2.32
C ALA A 153 -14.57 -7.05 -3.28
N LEU A 154 -15.72 -6.37 -3.15
CA LEU A 154 -16.86 -6.52 -4.05
C LEU A 154 -16.56 -6.11 -5.48
N VAL A 155 -15.56 -5.26 -5.71
CA VAL A 155 -15.14 -4.84 -7.06
C VAL A 155 -14.62 -6.02 -7.91
N PHE A 156 -14.18 -7.09 -7.25
CA PHE A 156 -13.66 -8.29 -7.91
C PHE A 156 -14.73 -9.34 -8.21
N LEU A 157 -15.99 -8.99 -7.98
CA LEU A 157 -17.14 -9.82 -8.21
C LEU A 157 -18.00 -9.21 -9.32
N PRO A 158 -18.74 -10.02 -10.09
CA PRO A 158 -19.78 -9.52 -10.99
C PRO A 158 -20.70 -8.49 -10.33
N GLU A 159 -21.08 -7.46 -11.07
CA GLU A 159 -21.83 -6.30 -10.56
C GLU A 159 -23.13 -6.66 -9.83
N LYS A 160 -23.82 -7.73 -10.26
CA LYS A 160 -25.03 -8.26 -9.59
C LYS A 160 -24.86 -8.51 -8.08
N TYR A 161 -23.64 -8.79 -7.64
CA TYR A 161 -23.33 -9.04 -6.24
C TYR A 161 -23.14 -7.76 -5.42
N LEU A 162 -22.69 -6.68 -6.06
CA LEU A 162 -22.67 -5.38 -5.42
C LEU A 162 -24.10 -4.94 -5.11
N GLU A 163 -24.99 -5.10 -6.08
CA GLU A 163 -26.42 -4.79 -5.93
C GLU A 163 -27.06 -5.58 -4.78
N GLU A 164 -26.81 -6.90 -4.71
CA GLU A 164 -27.31 -7.75 -3.62
C GLU A 164 -26.90 -7.23 -2.23
N VAL A 165 -25.64 -6.84 -2.08
CA VAL A 165 -25.13 -6.28 -0.82
C VAL A 165 -25.76 -4.91 -0.54
N ILE A 166 -25.90 -4.05 -1.55
CA ILE A 166 -26.52 -2.72 -1.37
C ILE A 166 -27.97 -2.86 -0.94
N VAL A 167 -28.76 -3.73 -1.57
CA VAL A 167 -30.16 -4.00 -1.18
C VAL A 167 -30.23 -4.47 0.27
N HIS A 168 -29.31 -5.36 0.69
CA HIS A 168 -29.23 -5.83 2.07
C HIS A 168 -28.97 -4.69 3.06
N GLU A 169 -27.97 -3.85 2.80
CA GLU A 169 -27.62 -2.75 3.69
C GLU A 169 -28.66 -1.64 3.70
N VAL A 170 -29.31 -1.37 2.56
CA VAL A 170 -30.44 -0.41 2.47
C VAL A 170 -31.65 -0.92 3.24
N ALA A 171 -31.97 -2.22 3.15
CA ALA A 171 -33.07 -2.79 3.93
C ALA A 171 -32.83 -2.65 5.45
N HIS A 172 -31.57 -2.73 5.90
CA HIS A 172 -31.21 -2.48 7.29
C HIS A 172 -31.46 -1.05 7.77
N LEU A 173 -31.59 -0.07 6.87
CA LEU A 173 -32.00 1.28 7.23
C LEU A 173 -33.45 1.32 7.73
N LYS A 174 -34.34 0.41 7.29
CA LYS A 174 -35.69 0.28 7.82
C LYS A 174 -35.77 -0.74 8.95
N PHE A 175 -35.16 -1.91 8.76
CA PHE A 175 -35.31 -3.05 9.65
C PHE A 175 -33.95 -3.55 10.13
N PRO A 176 -33.54 -3.27 11.39
CA PRO A 176 -32.19 -3.58 11.88
C PRO A 176 -31.93 -5.08 12.06
N HIS A 177 -32.96 -5.92 12.04
CA HIS A 177 -32.89 -7.36 12.26
C HIS A 177 -33.53 -8.11 11.08
N HIS A 178 -33.00 -9.29 10.73
CA HIS A 178 -33.44 -10.13 9.61
C HIS A 178 -34.77 -10.88 9.85
N GLN A 179 -35.73 -10.21 10.48
CA GLN A 179 -37.10 -10.69 10.72
C GLN A 179 -37.93 -10.68 9.42
N LYS A 180 -39.21 -11.06 9.51
CA LYS A 180 -40.11 -11.17 8.35
C LYS A 180 -40.13 -9.88 7.51
N ASP A 181 -40.33 -8.73 8.14
CA ASP A 181 -40.43 -7.44 7.43
C ASP A 181 -39.15 -7.09 6.65
N PHE A 182 -37.97 -7.40 7.20
CA PHE A 182 -36.71 -7.25 6.48
C PHE A 182 -36.66 -8.14 5.24
N ARG A 183 -37.03 -9.41 5.38
CA ARG A 183 -36.98 -10.39 4.29
C ARG A 183 -37.96 -10.03 3.18
N ASP A 184 -39.15 -9.59 3.56
CA ASP A 184 -40.18 -9.16 2.63
C ASP A 184 -39.72 -7.93 1.85
N LEU A 185 -39.13 -6.94 2.54
CA LEU A 185 -38.55 -5.76 1.89
C LEU A 185 -37.42 -6.13 0.91
N VAL A 186 -36.50 -7.00 1.31
CA VAL A 186 -35.41 -7.43 0.40
C VAL A 186 -35.96 -8.09 -0.86
N ILE A 187 -36.98 -8.95 -0.73
CA ILE A 187 -37.62 -9.62 -1.88
C ILE A 187 -38.39 -8.61 -2.74
N GLU A 188 -39.05 -7.61 -2.14
CA GLU A 188 -39.74 -6.54 -2.87
C GLU A 188 -38.77 -5.64 -3.65
N LEU A 189 -37.58 -5.40 -3.08
CA LEU A 189 -36.53 -4.61 -3.73
C LEU A 189 -35.82 -5.42 -4.84
N GLN A 190 -35.53 -6.69 -4.57
CA GLN A 190 -34.79 -7.58 -5.47
C GLN A 190 -35.35 -9.02 -5.42
N PRO A 191 -36.32 -9.36 -6.28
CA PRO A 191 -37.01 -10.67 -6.24
C PRO A 191 -36.07 -11.88 -6.36
N GLU A 192 -34.99 -11.77 -7.12
CA GLU A 192 -34.00 -12.83 -7.35
C GLU A 192 -32.95 -12.99 -6.23
N ASN A 193 -33.05 -12.20 -5.14
CA ASN A 193 -32.05 -12.11 -4.08
C ASN A 193 -31.63 -13.47 -3.49
N LYS A 194 -32.57 -14.42 -3.31
CA LYS A 194 -32.25 -15.74 -2.72
C LYS A 194 -31.21 -16.52 -3.52
N ILE A 195 -31.28 -16.48 -4.85
CA ILE A 195 -30.35 -17.18 -5.74
C ILE A 195 -28.99 -16.48 -5.69
N LEU A 196 -29.01 -15.14 -5.75
CA LEU A 196 -27.81 -14.31 -5.71
C LEU A 196 -27.04 -14.46 -4.39
N ASN A 197 -27.73 -14.48 -3.24
CA ASN A 197 -27.09 -14.59 -1.93
C ASN A 197 -26.30 -15.90 -1.78
N LYS A 198 -26.88 -17.02 -2.24
CA LYS A 198 -26.21 -18.33 -2.19
C LYS A 198 -24.95 -18.35 -3.06
N ASP A 199 -25.02 -17.82 -4.28
CA ASP A 199 -23.89 -17.74 -5.20
C ASP A 199 -22.81 -16.78 -4.65
N LEU A 200 -23.23 -15.62 -4.13
CA LEU A 200 -22.35 -14.65 -3.48
C LEU A 200 -21.57 -15.25 -2.30
N ASN A 201 -22.23 -16.01 -1.42
CA ASN A 201 -21.56 -16.66 -0.28
C ASN A 201 -20.39 -17.54 -0.73
N LYS A 202 -20.55 -18.25 -1.84
CA LYS A 202 -19.51 -19.11 -2.43
C LYS A 202 -18.38 -18.28 -3.02
N GLN A 203 -18.71 -17.31 -3.87
CA GLN A 203 -17.73 -16.46 -4.57
C GLN A 203 -16.93 -15.59 -3.59
N TYR A 204 -17.62 -14.90 -2.67
CA TYR A 204 -17.01 -14.00 -1.70
C TYR A 204 -16.08 -14.74 -0.73
N GLY A 205 -16.50 -15.93 -0.27
CA GLY A 205 -15.68 -16.76 0.60
C GLY A 205 -14.40 -17.26 -0.08
N TRP A 206 -14.39 -17.42 -1.40
CA TRP A 206 -13.17 -17.75 -2.14
C TRP A 206 -12.20 -16.56 -2.18
N ILE A 207 -12.70 -15.35 -2.45
CA ILE A 207 -11.89 -14.12 -2.52
C ILE A 207 -11.25 -13.81 -1.16
N THR A 208 -11.99 -13.89 -0.06
CA THR A 208 -11.45 -13.53 1.28
C THR A 208 -10.52 -14.57 1.89
N ARG A 209 -10.57 -15.83 1.43
CA ARG A 209 -9.68 -16.91 1.91
C ARG A 209 -8.40 -17.06 1.09
N ASN A 210 -8.48 -16.83 -0.22
CA ASN A 210 -7.37 -17.09 -1.15
C ASN A 210 -6.74 -15.82 -1.74
N GLY A 211 -7.42 -14.68 -1.64
CA GLY A 211 -6.88 -13.38 -2.01
C GLY A 211 -6.23 -12.70 -0.82
N ASP A 212 -4.99 -12.26 -0.97
CA ASP A 212 -4.50 -11.16 -0.15
C ASP A 212 -5.33 -9.91 -0.54
N ILE A 213 -5.76 -9.13 0.44
CA ILE A 213 -7.16 -8.65 0.62
C ILE A 213 -7.72 -7.76 -0.53
N PHE A 214 -6.88 -7.39 -1.52
CA PHE A 214 -7.26 -6.62 -2.73
C PHE A 214 -6.60 -7.14 -4.02
N GLY A 215 -6.30 -8.44 -4.05
CA GLY A 215 -5.54 -9.09 -5.12
C GLY A 215 -4.02 -8.93 -5.00
N MET A 216 -3.52 -8.40 -3.88
CA MET A 216 -2.12 -8.05 -3.74
C MET A 216 -1.37 -9.09 -2.94
N LYS A 217 -0.72 -10.10 -3.52
CA LYS A 217 0.16 -10.98 -2.70
C LYS A 217 1.34 -10.16 -2.17
N VAL A 218 1.41 -9.95 -0.86
CA VAL A 218 2.66 -9.53 -0.23
C VAL A 218 3.69 -10.65 -0.43
N LYS A 219 4.73 -10.41 -1.22
CA LYS A 219 5.92 -11.27 -1.21
C LYS A 219 6.56 -11.13 0.17
N ASN A 220 6.52 -12.20 0.96
CA ASN A 220 7.39 -12.36 2.13
C ASN A 220 8.86 -12.38 1.70
#